data_AF-A0A7W1HD11-F1
#
_entry.id   AF-A0A7W1HD11-F1
#
_cell.length_a   1.000
_cell.length_b   1.000
_cell.length_c   1.000
_cell.angle_alpha   90.00
_cell.angle_beta   90.00
_cell.angle_gamma   90.00
#
_symmetry.space_group_name_H-M   'P 1'
#
loop_
_entity.id
_entity.type
_entity.pdbx_description
1 polymer ?
#
loop_
_entity_poly.entity_id
_entity_poly.type
_entity_poly.pdbx_seq_one_letter_code
_entity_poly.pdbx_strand_id
1 'polypeptide(L)'
;MPTEIAQTIFEKVRVLPLNKQEEVLEFVEEKFASAQKRDSRPIWEVITEISSQVSEEEWAKLPTDGSINHDHYLYGAPKREK
;
A
#
# COMPACT_ATOMS: atom_id res chain seq x y z
N MET A 1 21.43 -8.26 -18.88
CA MET A 1 20.73 -9.24 -19.72
C MET A 1 19.24 -9.12 -19.41
N PRO A 2 18.35 -8.92 -20.40
CA PRO A 2 16.91 -9.00 -20.15
C PRO A 2 16.59 -10.34 -19.48
N THR A 3 15.70 -10.34 -18.48
CA THR A 3 15.23 -11.57 -17.85
C THR A 3 14.47 -12.42 -18.87
N GLU A 4 14.43 -13.75 -18.70
CA GLU A 4 13.71 -14.67 -19.61
C GLU A 4 12.24 -14.23 -19.83
N ILE A 5 11.64 -13.66 -18.79
CA ILE A 5 10.29 -13.09 -18.79
C ILE A 5 10.20 -11.89 -19.74
N ALA A 6 11.14 -10.95 -19.67
CA ALA A 6 11.15 -9.76 -20.52
C ALA A 6 11.27 -10.13 -22.02
N GLN A 7 12.09 -11.13 -22.33
CA GLN A 7 12.27 -11.61 -23.71
C GLN A 7 10.99 -12.29 -24.23
N THR A 8 10.33 -13.08 -23.40
CA THR A 8 9.06 -13.74 -23.76
C THR A 8 7.94 -12.74 -24.02
N ILE A 9 7.85 -11.68 -23.20
CA ILE A 9 6.87 -10.61 -23.38
C ILE A 9 7.14 -9.85 -24.68
N PHE A 10 8.40 -9.50 -24.94
CA PHE A 10 8.78 -8.78 -26.16
C PHE A 10 8.39 -9.55 -27.43
N GLU A 11 8.71 -10.85 -27.50
CA GLU A 11 8.32 -11.68 -28.64
C GLU A 11 6.81 -11.75 -28.82
N LYS A 12 6.06 -11.93 -27.73
CA LYS A 12 4.58 -11.96 -27.77
C LYS A 12 3.97 -10.65 -28.25
N VAL A 13 4.52 -9.51 -27.83
CA VAL A 13 4.03 -8.18 -28.25
C VAL A 13 4.34 -7.93 -29.73
N ARG A 14 5.50 -8.38 -30.21
CA ARG A 14 5.92 -8.20 -31.60
C ARG A 14 5.00 -8.89 -32.61
N VAL A 15 4.40 -10.03 -32.25
CA VAL A 15 3.47 -10.77 -33.14
C VAL A 15 2.07 -10.14 -33.21
N LEU A 16 1.77 -9.16 -32.35
CA LEU A 16 0.48 -8.50 -32.35
C LEU A 16 0.37 -7.45 -33.46
N PRO A 17 -0.84 -7.23 -34.02
CA PRO A 17 -1.09 -6.12 -34.93
C PRO A 17 -0.90 -4.77 -34.22
N LEU A 18 -0.59 -3.71 -34.97
CA LEU A 18 -0.22 -2.38 -34.43
C LEU A 18 -1.25 -1.82 -33.43
N ASN A 19 -2.55 -1.95 -33.72
CA ASN A 19 -3.62 -1.49 -32.83
C ASN A 19 -3.63 -2.21 -31.47
N LYS A 20 -3.14 -3.44 -31.42
CA LYS A 20 -3.00 -4.22 -30.19
C LYS A 20 -1.70 -3.95 -29.46
N GLN A 21 -0.65 -3.52 -30.18
CA GLN A 21 0.59 -3.06 -29.53
C GLN A 21 0.37 -1.76 -28.76
N GLU A 22 -0.42 -0.83 -29.31
CA GLU A 22 -0.80 0.41 -28.64
C GLU A 22 -1.61 0.14 -27.36
N GLU A 23 -2.59 -0.78 -27.41
CA GLU A 23 -3.37 -1.19 -26.23
C GLU A 23 -2.50 -1.82 -25.13
N VAL A 24 -1.49 -2.62 -25.50
CA VAL A 24 -0.54 -3.19 -24.54
C VAL A 24 0.35 -2.10 -23.94
N LEU A 25 0.78 -1.13 -24.74
CA LEU A 25 1.58 -0.01 -24.25
C LEU A 25 0.82 0.82 -23.21
N GLU A 26 -0.43 1.19 -23.53
CA GLU A 26 -1.31 1.91 -22.61
C GLU A 26 -1.54 1.14 -21.31
N PHE A 27 -1.78 -0.17 -21.40
CA PHE A 27 -1.95 -1.03 -20.24
C PHE A 27 -0.70 -1.08 -19.36
N VAL A 28 0.49 -1.22 -19.96
CA VAL A 28 1.76 -1.24 -19.23
C VAL A 28 1.99 0.11 -18.55
N GLU A 29 1.80 1.22 -19.25
CA GLU A 29 1.94 2.56 -18.68
C GLU A 29 0.97 2.80 -17.51
N GLU A 30 -0.30 2.43 -17.64
CA GLU A 30 -1.28 2.52 -16.55
C GLU A 30 -0.84 1.71 -15.32
N LYS A 31 -0.42 0.46 -15.52
CA LYS A 31 0.00 -0.40 -14.42
C LYS A 31 1.31 0.06 -13.78
N PHE A 32 2.29 0.53 -14.56
CA PHE A 32 3.53 1.09 -14.03
C PHE A 32 3.27 2.39 -13.27
N ALA A 33 2.44 3.28 -13.78
CA ALA A 33 2.04 4.50 -13.06
C ALA A 33 1.32 4.17 -11.73
N SER A 34 0.47 3.14 -11.71
CA SER A 34 -0.18 2.67 -10.47
C SER A 34 0.77 1.98 -9.50
N ALA A 35 1.86 1.37 -10.00
CA ALA A 35 2.86 0.67 -9.21
C ALA A 35 3.86 1.65 -8.58
N GLN A 36 4.25 2.70 -9.32
CA GLN A 36 5.11 3.77 -8.80
C GLN A 36 4.44 4.59 -7.69
N LYS A 37 3.10 4.68 -7.70
CA LYS A 37 2.32 5.35 -6.64
C LYS A 37 2.18 4.52 -5.36
N ARG A 38 2.54 3.23 -5.39
CA ARG A 38 2.48 2.40 -4.18
C ARG A 38 3.78 2.59 -3.42
N ASP A 39 3.65 3.10 -2.20
CA ASP A 39 4.76 3.11 -1.25
C ASP A 39 5.24 1.67 -1.07
N SER A 40 6.48 1.41 -1.48
CA SER A 40 7.09 0.08 -1.46
C SER A 40 7.71 -0.25 -0.11
N ARG A 41 7.75 0.71 0.81
CA ARG A 41 8.19 0.48 2.18
C ARG A 41 7.22 -0.49 2.86
N PRO A 42 7.72 -1.42 3.68
CA PRO A 42 6.83 -2.18 4.54
C PRO A 42 5.98 -1.25 5.45
N ILE A 43 4.92 -1.80 6.04
CA ILE A 43 3.90 -0.99 6.75
C ILE A 43 4.45 -0.31 8.03
N TRP A 44 5.39 -0.95 8.74
CA TRP A 44 6.00 -0.42 9.97
C TRP A 44 6.81 0.90 9.86
N GLU A 45 7.45 1.24 8.74
CA GLU A 45 8.22 2.47 8.48
C GLU A 45 7.23 3.59 8.23
N VAL A 46 6.15 3.31 7.49
CA VAL A 46 5.05 4.25 7.30
C VAL A 46 4.42 4.58 8.67
N ILE A 47 4.15 3.57 9.49
CA ILE A 47 3.63 3.78 10.86
C ILE A 47 4.63 4.57 11.71
N THR A 48 5.92 4.25 11.64
CA THR A 48 6.97 4.93 12.43
C THR A 48 7.09 6.40 12.02
N GLU A 49 7.09 6.67 10.72
CA GLU A 49 7.12 8.03 10.17
C GLU A 49 5.92 8.84 10.67
N ILE A 50 4.70 8.33 10.52
CA ILE A 50 3.49 9.02 11.00
C ILE A 50 3.54 9.20 12.52
N SER A 51 3.95 8.17 13.26
CA SER A 51 4.00 8.20 14.72
C SER A 51 4.97 9.24 15.26
N SER A 52 6.08 9.49 14.56
CA SER A 52 7.08 10.50 14.92
C SER A 52 6.58 11.95 14.78
N GLN A 53 5.47 12.17 14.08
CA GLN A 53 4.86 13.49 13.91
C GLN A 53 3.92 13.85 15.07
N VAL A 54 3.59 12.89 15.94
CA VAL A 54 2.68 13.07 17.07
C VAL A 54 3.50 13.38 18.33
N SER A 55 3.09 14.40 19.09
CA SER A 55 3.78 14.82 20.32
C SER A 55 3.58 13.83 21.47
N GLU A 56 4.49 13.83 22.44
CA GLU A 56 4.39 12.98 23.64
C GLU A 56 3.11 13.23 24.44
N GLU A 57 2.63 14.47 24.48
CA GLU A 57 1.38 14.82 25.16
C GLU A 57 0.17 14.15 24.51
N GLU A 58 0.11 14.10 23.16
CA GLU A 58 -0.97 13.40 22.45
C GLU A 58 -0.86 11.89 22.62
N TRP A 59 0.36 11.34 22.60
CA TRP A 59 0.60 9.93 22.92
C TRP A 59 0.11 9.55 24.32
N ALA A 60 0.29 10.43 25.31
CA ALA A 60 -0.14 10.22 26.68
C ALA A 60 -1.67 10.16 26.86
N LYS A 61 -2.44 10.69 25.89
CA LYS A 61 -3.92 10.63 25.90
C LYS A 61 -4.46 9.27 25.43
N LEU A 62 -3.63 8.45 24.80
CA LEU A 62 -4.09 7.18 24.22
C LEU A 62 -4.36 6.12 25.29
N PRO A 63 -5.33 5.22 25.05
CA PRO A 63 -5.56 4.05 25.90
C PRO A 63 -4.35 3.11 25.97
N THR A 64 -3.98 2.69 27.17
CA THR A 64 -2.90 1.72 27.41
C THR A 64 -3.30 0.27 27.15
N ASP A 65 -4.59 0.01 26.95
CA ASP A 65 -5.16 -1.31 26.67
C ASP A 65 -5.30 -1.60 25.17
N GLY A 66 -4.83 -0.70 24.30
CA GLY A 66 -4.85 -0.88 22.86
C GLY A 66 -6.27 -1.07 22.32
N SER A 67 -6.50 -2.15 21.56
CA SER A 67 -7.78 -2.40 20.89
C SER A 67 -8.85 -3.07 21.77
N ILE A 68 -8.53 -3.43 23.01
CA ILE A 68 -9.42 -4.23 23.88
C ILE A 68 -10.73 -3.51 24.18
N ASN A 69 -10.66 -2.20 24.44
CA ASN A 69 -11.80 -1.36 24.78
C ASN A 69 -12.20 -0.40 23.64
N HIS A 70 -11.91 -0.73 22.38
CA HIS A 70 -12.21 0.18 21.25
C HIS A 70 -13.70 0.59 21.19
N ASP A 71 -14.64 -0.31 21.51
CA ASP A 71 -16.08 0.01 21.57
C ASP A 71 -16.41 1.05 22.65
N HIS A 72 -15.68 1.05 23.76
CA HIS A 72 -15.84 2.06 24.80
C HIS A 72 -15.38 3.44 24.31
N TYR A 73 -14.25 3.49 23.61
CA TYR A 73 -13.68 4.76 23.12
C TYR A 73 -14.44 5.33 21.92
N LEU A 74 -14.97 4.48 21.04
CA LEU A 74 -15.70 4.90 19.85
C LEU A 74 -17.20 5.14 20.10
N TYR A 75 -17.82 4.35 20.98
CA TYR A 75 -19.28 4.33 21.14
C TYR A 75 -19.76 4.50 22.59
N GLY A 76 -18.85 4.59 23.57
CA GLY A 76 -19.22 4.72 24.98
C GLY A 76 -19.74 3.42 25.63
N ALA A 77 -19.50 2.26 25.02
CA ALA A 77 -19.86 0.98 25.60
C ALA A 77 -19.17 0.75 26.96
N PRO A 78 -19.72 -0.09 27.88
CA PRO A 78 -19.02 -0.46 29.11
C PRO A 78 -17.64 -1.08 28.82
N LYS A 79 -16.64 -0.78 29.66
CA LYS A 79 -15.31 -1.38 29.52
C LYS A 79 -15.36 -2.88 29.79
N ARG A 80 -14.60 -3.63 28.99
CA ARG A 80 -14.29 -5.04 29.19
C ARG A 80 -13.11 -5.12 30.15
N GLU A 81 -13.33 -5.71 31.33
CA GLU A 81 -12.24 -6.08 32.23
C GLU A 81 -11.50 -7.30 31.66
N LYS A 82 -10.18 -7.36 31.87
CA LYS A 82 -9.33 -8.50 31.47
C LYS A 82 -9.29 -9.56 32.55
#